data_AF-A0A3M0YMI6-F1
#
_entry.id   AF-A0A3M0YMI6-F1
#
_cell.length_a   1.000
_cell.length_b   1.000
_cell.length_c   1.000
_cell.angle_alpha   90.00
_cell.angle_beta   90.00
_cell.angle_gamma   90.00
#
_symmetry.space_group_name_H-M   'P 1'
#
loop_
_entity.id
_entity.type
_entity.pdbx_description
1 polymer ?
#
loop_
_entity_poly.entity_id
_entity_poly.type
_entity_poly.pdbx_seq_one_letter_code
_entity_poly.pdbx_strand_id
1 'polypeptide(L)'
;MSRNDASPFLRLINIVLISLVVLLALRIALFNRVVLFILLGAAALIGLVWGVVKYVQLARRRRTPQGIIERRKTWCRSQLSRHQREIAEIKRSMKELYRQLDQGKALTQKQRDELKRLLHEYRAELDLRQAKVAFYQACIEKLDMLQQHLELTETLLEKKARLKAMREADQEELADLEALKEDIALDKGWLQSFEQLTQRIEQSHTLDDARSIQLELEEMTRELEEL
;
A
#
# COMPACT_ATOMS: atom_id res chain seq x y z
N MET A 1 7.78 -23.32 12.93
CA MET A 1 8.35 -23.31 11.57
C MET A 1 8.06 -24.68 10.95
N SER A 2 6.97 -24.82 10.19
CA SER A 2 6.77 -25.94 9.26
C SER A 2 5.95 -25.41 8.09
N ARG A 3 6.62 -25.33 6.94
CA ARG A 3 6.19 -24.74 5.69
C ARG A 3 5.43 -25.83 4.95
N ASN A 4 4.10 -25.76 4.98
CA ASN A 4 3.24 -26.71 4.28
C ASN A 4 3.20 -26.33 2.79
N ASP A 5 4.32 -26.52 2.09
CA ASP A 5 4.42 -26.44 0.63
C ASP A 5 3.79 -27.72 0.03
N ALA A 6 2.48 -27.87 0.21
CA ALA A 6 1.70 -28.82 -0.59
C ALA A 6 1.73 -28.33 -2.04
N SER A 7 2.45 -29.07 -2.88
CA SER A 7 2.71 -28.76 -4.29
C SER A 7 1.43 -28.40 -5.05
N PRO A 8 1.49 -27.50 -6.06
CA PRO A 8 0.34 -27.22 -6.93
C PRO A 8 -0.25 -28.48 -7.59
N PHE A 9 0.55 -29.55 -7.67
CA PHE A 9 0.19 -30.88 -8.12
C PHE A 9 -0.83 -31.58 -7.19
N LEU A 10 -0.67 -31.51 -5.87
CA LEU A 10 -1.64 -32.05 -4.91
C LEU A 10 -2.99 -31.32 -4.97
N ARG A 11 -2.97 -30.01 -5.27
CA ARG A 11 -4.19 -29.22 -5.47
C ARG A 11 -4.92 -29.64 -6.75
N LEU A 12 -4.18 -29.87 -7.83
CA LEU A 12 -4.72 -30.39 -9.10
C LEU A 12 -5.35 -31.78 -8.94
N ILE A 13 -4.66 -32.69 -8.25
CA ILE A 13 -5.19 -34.04 -7.96
C ILE A 13 -6.49 -33.94 -7.17
N ASN A 14 -6.54 -33.12 -6.12
CA ASN A 14 -7.76 -32.94 -5.34
C ASN A 14 -8.91 -32.36 -6.17
N ILE A 15 -8.65 -31.40 -7.05
CA ILE A 15 -9.68 -30.83 -7.94
C ILE A 15 -10.23 -31.89 -8.90
N VAL A 16 -9.36 -32.70 -9.50
CA VAL A 16 -9.75 -33.78 -10.43
C VAL A 16 -10.54 -34.86 -9.70
N LEU A 17 -10.14 -35.23 -8.48
CA LEU A 17 -10.79 -36.27 -7.69
C LEU A 17 -12.18 -35.81 -7.20
N ILE A 18 -12.30 -34.55 -6.79
CA ILE A 18 -13.61 -33.93 -6.45
C ILE A 18 -14.51 -33.87 -7.68
N SER A 19 -13.96 -33.44 -8.84
CA SER A 19 -14.70 -33.41 -10.12
C SER A 19 -15.23 -34.79 -10.53
N LEU A 20 -14.40 -35.83 -10.40
CA LEU A 20 -14.75 -37.21 -10.73
C LEU A 20 -15.86 -37.76 -9.81
N VAL A 21 -15.76 -37.49 -8.50
CA VAL A 21 -16.78 -37.88 -7.52
C VAL A 21 -18.10 -37.17 -7.80
N VAL A 22 -18.07 -35.89 -8.16
CA VAL A 22 -19.28 -35.12 -8.55
C VAL A 22 -19.91 -35.68 -9.83
N LEU A 23 -19.10 -36.04 -10.84
CA LEU A 23 -19.56 -36.65 -12.09
C LEU A 23 -20.18 -38.04 -11.87
N LEU A 24 -19.57 -38.88 -11.01
CA LEU A 24 -20.11 -40.18 -10.65
C LEU A 24 -21.42 -40.06 -9.86
N ALA A 25 -21.51 -39.11 -8.92
CA ALA A 25 -22.73 -38.82 -8.17
C ALA A 25 -23.87 -38.32 -9.09
N LEU A 26 -23.55 -37.59 -10.16
CA LEU A 26 -24.51 -37.10 -11.15
C LEU A 26 -25.18 -38.21 -11.97
N ARG A 27 -24.50 -39.36 -12.13
CA ARG A 27 -24.95 -40.46 -13.01
C ARG A 27 -25.92 -41.43 -12.33
N ILE A 28 -25.90 -41.52 -11.00
CA ILE A 28 -26.56 -42.62 -10.26
C ILE A 28 -28.00 -42.30 -9.80
N ALA A 29 -28.47 -41.05 -9.84
CA ALA A 29 -29.76 -40.77 -9.20
C ALA A 29 -30.56 -39.61 -9.83
N LEU A 30 -31.63 -39.97 -10.56
CA LEU A 30 -32.71 -39.05 -10.93
C LEU A 30 -33.40 -38.44 -9.69
N PHE A 31 -33.47 -39.16 -8.58
CA PHE A 31 -34.01 -38.69 -7.29
C PHE A 31 -33.03 -37.77 -6.51
N ASN A 32 -31.71 -37.94 -6.69
CA ASN A 32 -30.70 -37.06 -6.08
C ASN A 32 -30.56 -35.72 -6.80
N ARG A 33 -31.18 -35.50 -7.98
CA ARG A 33 -31.08 -34.20 -8.64
C ARG A 33 -31.62 -33.09 -7.74
N VAL A 34 -32.75 -33.34 -7.08
CA VAL A 34 -33.36 -32.37 -6.15
C VAL A 34 -32.45 -32.13 -4.94
N VAL A 35 -31.93 -33.19 -4.33
CA VAL A 35 -31.00 -33.09 -3.18
C VAL A 35 -29.72 -32.34 -3.57
N LEU A 36 -29.17 -32.62 -4.75
CA LEU A 36 -27.97 -31.96 -5.27
C LEU A 36 -28.21 -30.48 -5.59
N PHE A 37 -29.38 -30.11 -6.12
CA PHE A 37 -29.77 -28.70 -6.29
C PHE A 37 -29.96 -27.98 -4.96
N ILE A 38 -30.53 -28.64 -3.94
CA ILE A 38 -30.65 -28.08 -2.59
C ILE A 38 -29.27 -27.87 -1.97
N LEU A 39 -28.35 -28.84 -2.11
CA LEU A 39 -27.00 -28.75 -1.58
C LEU A 39 -26.17 -27.67 -2.29
N LEU A 40 -26.29 -27.55 -3.61
CA LEU A 40 -25.70 -26.46 -4.39
C LEU A 40 -26.29 -25.09 -4.01
N GLY A 41 -27.61 -25.02 -3.81
CA GLY A 41 -28.28 -23.80 -3.35
C GLY A 41 -27.82 -23.38 -1.96
N ALA A 42 -27.70 -24.34 -1.03
CA ALA A 42 -27.17 -24.10 0.31
C ALA A 42 -25.70 -23.68 0.27
N ALA A 43 -24.85 -24.34 -0.52
CA ALA A 43 -23.45 -23.96 -0.70
C ALA A 43 -23.30 -22.58 -1.33
N ALA A 44 -24.15 -22.23 -2.31
CA ALA A 44 -24.19 -20.91 -2.92
C ALA A 44 -24.64 -19.84 -1.91
N LEU A 45 -25.65 -20.11 -1.09
CA LEU A 45 -26.09 -19.23 -0.01
C LEU A 45 -25.01 -19.02 1.05
N ILE A 46 -24.35 -20.08 1.50
CA ILE A 46 -23.23 -20.00 2.45
C ILE A 46 -22.08 -19.19 1.84
N GLY A 47 -21.73 -19.46 0.58
CA GLY A 47 -20.70 -18.70 -0.14
C GLY A 47 -21.05 -17.22 -0.30
N LEU A 48 -22.32 -16.91 -0.57
CA LEU A 48 -22.82 -15.54 -0.70
C LEU A 48 -22.79 -14.81 0.65
N VAL A 49 -23.29 -15.44 1.73
CA VAL A 49 -23.23 -14.87 3.08
C VAL A 49 -21.78 -14.65 3.51
N TRP A 50 -20.90 -15.62 3.29
CA TRP A 50 -19.48 -15.50 3.63
C TRP A 50 -18.79 -14.40 2.81
N GLY A 51 -19.12 -14.30 1.52
CA GLY A 51 -18.67 -13.23 0.64
C GLY A 51 -19.12 -11.85 1.11
N VAL A 52 -20.39 -11.70 1.50
CA VAL A 52 -20.96 -10.45 2.02
C VAL A 52 -20.33 -10.08 3.36
N VAL A 53 -20.20 -11.02 4.30
CA VAL A 53 -19.54 -10.77 5.60
C VAL A 53 -18.10 -10.32 5.39
N LYS A 54 -17.34 -11.02 4.54
CA LYS A 54 -15.96 -10.65 4.22
C LYS A 54 -15.89 -9.29 3.54
N TYR A 55 -16.80 -9.00 2.62
CA TYR A 55 -16.90 -7.70 1.94
C TYR A 55 -17.22 -6.57 2.92
N VAL A 56 -18.17 -6.77 3.84
CA VAL A 56 -18.53 -5.79 4.88
C VAL A 56 -17.39 -5.59 5.88
N GLN A 57 -16.69 -6.65 6.29
CA GLN A 57 -15.53 -6.55 7.17
C GLN A 57 -14.36 -5.81 6.50
N LEU A 58 -14.10 -6.09 5.22
CA LEU A 58 -13.13 -5.34 4.41
C LEU A 58 -13.56 -3.87 4.26
N ALA A 59 -14.84 -3.60 4.01
CA ALA A 59 -15.38 -2.25 3.91
C ALA A 59 -15.31 -1.48 5.24
N ARG A 60 -15.49 -2.15 6.37
CA ARG A 60 -15.30 -1.57 7.72
C ARG A 60 -13.83 -1.29 8.01
N ARG A 61 -12.92 -2.24 7.72
CA ARG A 61 -11.46 -1.99 7.82
C ARG A 61 -11.01 -0.82 6.94
N ARG A 62 -11.60 -0.67 5.74
CA ARG A 62 -11.36 0.48 4.84
C ARG A 62 -11.81 1.84 5.41
N ARG A 63 -12.46 1.91 6.57
CA ARG A 63 -12.76 3.19 7.23
C ARG A 63 -11.99 3.40 8.54
N THR A 64 -11.21 2.41 8.96
CA THR A 64 -10.32 2.53 10.11
C THR A 64 -9.04 3.27 9.74
N PRO A 65 -8.42 4.02 10.68
CA PRO A 65 -7.12 4.66 10.46
C PRO A 65 -6.06 3.67 9.94
N GLN A 66 -5.98 2.48 10.55
CA GLN A 66 -5.10 1.38 10.11
C GLN A 66 -5.32 1.00 8.63
N GLY A 67 -6.58 0.85 8.20
CA GLY A 67 -6.90 0.52 6.81
C GLY A 67 -6.68 1.68 5.82
N ILE A 68 -6.62 2.93 6.28
CA ILE A 68 -6.20 4.08 5.48
C ILE A 68 -4.69 4.03 5.29
N ILE A 69 -3.94 3.84 6.38
CA ILE A 69 -2.48 3.73 6.37
C ILE A 69 -2.01 2.61 5.41
N GLU A 70 -2.57 1.40 5.54
CA GLU A 70 -2.18 0.26 4.70
C GLU A 70 -2.43 0.48 3.20
N ARG A 71 -3.56 1.11 2.85
CA ARG A 71 -3.84 1.47 1.45
C ARG A 71 -2.84 2.50 0.95
N ARG A 72 -2.48 3.49 1.77
CA ARG A 72 -1.52 4.53 1.39
C ARG A 72 -0.12 3.94 1.22
N LYS A 73 0.33 3.07 2.13
CA LYS A 73 1.58 2.31 1.97
C LYS A 73 1.59 1.50 0.69
N THR A 74 0.50 0.79 0.40
CA THR A 74 0.38 0.00 -0.83
C THR A 74 0.46 0.88 -2.08
N TRP A 75 -0.20 2.04 -2.06
CA TRP A 75 -0.12 3.01 -3.16
C TRP A 75 1.29 3.58 -3.31
N CYS A 76 1.95 4.01 -2.22
CA CYS A 76 3.34 4.50 -2.25
C CYS A 76 4.31 3.43 -2.78
N ARG A 77 4.16 2.16 -2.37
CA ARG A 77 4.95 1.04 -2.88
C ARG A 77 4.75 0.83 -4.39
N SER A 78 3.52 1.00 -4.89
CA SER A 78 3.22 0.94 -6.32
C SER A 78 3.92 2.07 -7.09
N GLN A 79 3.86 3.30 -6.57
CA GLN A 79 4.52 4.46 -7.16
C GLN A 79 6.05 4.32 -7.17
N LEU A 80 6.61 3.84 -6.07
CA LEU A 80 8.04 3.54 -5.95
C LEU A 80 8.47 2.50 -7.00
N SER A 81 7.73 1.41 -7.16
CA SER A 81 8.01 0.41 -8.18
C SER A 81 7.89 0.95 -9.61
N ARG A 82 6.94 1.85 -9.86
CA ARG A 82 6.82 2.55 -11.15
C ARG A 82 8.06 3.40 -11.43
N HIS A 83 8.42 4.29 -10.52
CA HIS A 83 9.55 5.19 -10.70
C HIS A 83 10.90 4.46 -10.80
N GLN A 84 11.08 3.36 -10.07
CA GLN A 84 12.29 2.54 -10.21
C GLN A 84 12.44 1.92 -11.61
N ARG A 85 11.33 1.50 -12.23
CA ARG A 85 11.33 1.00 -13.61
C ARG A 85 11.64 2.12 -14.61
N GLU A 86 11.01 3.27 -14.46
CA GLU A 86 11.26 4.46 -15.29
C GLU A 86 12.73 4.92 -15.18
N ILE A 87 13.31 4.94 -13.97
CA ILE A 87 14.73 5.24 -13.76
C ILE A 87 15.62 4.26 -14.54
N ALA A 88 15.31 2.96 -14.51
CA ALA A 88 16.08 1.97 -15.24
C ALA A 88 15.98 2.17 -16.76
N GLU A 89 14.82 2.56 -17.26
CA GLU A 89 14.59 2.90 -18.67
C GLU A 89 15.36 4.16 -19.08
N ILE A 90 15.25 5.25 -18.32
CA ILE A 90 16.00 6.50 -18.54
C ILE A 90 17.51 6.22 -18.61
N LYS A 91 18.04 5.44 -17.66
CA LYS A 91 19.47 5.09 -17.65
C LYS A 91 19.89 4.30 -18.90
N ARG A 92 19.03 3.42 -19.42
CA ARG A 92 19.30 2.69 -20.67
C ARG A 92 19.30 3.63 -21.87
N SER A 93 18.31 4.52 -21.97
CA SER A 93 18.23 5.52 -23.03
C SER A 93 19.45 6.45 -23.02
N MET A 94 19.83 6.97 -21.85
CA MET A 94 21.05 7.78 -21.71
C MET A 94 22.30 7.03 -22.17
N LYS A 95 22.46 5.77 -21.78
CA LYS A 95 23.60 4.94 -22.19
C LYS A 95 23.66 4.77 -23.72
N GLU A 96 22.51 4.58 -24.37
CA GLU A 96 22.43 4.52 -25.82
C GLU A 96 22.81 5.84 -26.47
N LEU A 97 22.30 6.96 -25.97
CA LEU A 97 22.62 8.30 -26.48
C LEU A 97 24.11 8.63 -26.33
N TYR A 98 24.72 8.30 -25.20
CA TYR A 98 26.18 8.43 -25.01
C TYR A 98 26.95 7.59 -26.05
N ARG A 99 26.53 6.34 -26.27
CA ARG A 99 27.16 5.47 -27.28
C ARG A 99 27.06 6.08 -28.68
N GLN A 100 25.92 6.64 -29.04
CA GLN A 100 25.72 7.31 -30.34
C GLN A 100 26.60 8.56 -30.46
N LEU A 101 26.74 9.35 -29.39
CA LEU A 101 27.60 10.53 -29.33
C LEU A 101 29.09 10.17 -29.54
N ASP A 102 29.55 9.10 -28.88
CA ASP A 102 30.95 8.65 -28.89
C ASP A 102 31.34 7.93 -30.19
N GLN A 103 30.45 7.10 -30.74
CA GLN A 103 30.71 6.29 -31.94
C GLN A 103 30.41 7.05 -33.24
N GLY A 104 29.68 8.15 -33.17
CA GLY A 104 29.28 8.97 -34.30
C GLY A 104 30.43 9.75 -34.92
N LYS A 105 31.35 9.08 -35.63
CA LYS A 105 32.41 9.74 -36.42
C LYS A 105 31.88 10.64 -37.54
N ALA A 106 30.61 10.47 -37.94
CA ALA A 106 29.93 11.22 -39.00
C ALA A 106 28.75 12.11 -38.51
N LEU A 107 28.62 12.34 -37.20
CA LEU A 107 27.58 13.26 -36.70
C LEU A 107 27.91 14.70 -37.04
N THR A 108 26.94 15.40 -37.65
CA THR A 108 27.00 16.84 -37.83
C THR A 108 27.00 17.57 -36.48
N GLN A 109 27.52 18.79 -36.43
CA GLN A 109 27.55 19.59 -35.20
C GLN A 109 26.14 19.77 -34.60
N LYS A 110 25.14 20.05 -35.45
CA LYS A 110 23.74 20.17 -35.06
C LYS A 110 23.19 18.90 -34.39
N GLN A 111 23.52 17.72 -34.92
CA GLN A 111 23.09 16.45 -34.32
C GLN A 111 23.78 16.19 -32.97
N ARG A 112 25.05 16.56 -32.82
CA ARG A 112 25.75 16.47 -31.53
C ARG A 112 25.12 17.37 -30.49
N ASP A 113 24.78 18.60 -30.86
CA ASP A 113 24.17 19.56 -29.93
C ASP A 113 22.76 19.12 -29.51
N GLU A 114 21.97 18.56 -30.44
CA GLU A 114 20.66 17.97 -30.12
C GLU A 114 20.78 16.76 -29.18
N LEU A 115 21.73 15.85 -29.42
CA LEU A 115 21.98 14.70 -28.52
C LEU A 115 22.40 15.16 -27.11
N LYS A 116 23.24 16.19 -27.01
CA LYS A 116 23.64 16.77 -25.72
C LYS A 116 22.45 17.40 -24.99
N ARG A 117 21.59 18.12 -25.72
CA ARG A 117 20.35 18.68 -25.16
C ARG A 117 19.45 17.58 -24.63
N LEU A 118 19.21 16.53 -25.43
CA LEU A 118 18.38 15.40 -25.02
C LEU A 118 18.95 14.68 -23.79
N LEU A 119 20.28 14.49 -23.74
CA LEU A 119 20.96 13.94 -22.55
C LEU A 119 20.76 14.81 -21.30
N HIS A 120 20.77 16.13 -21.46
CA HIS A 120 20.49 17.06 -20.36
C HIS A 120 19.05 16.91 -19.86
N GLU A 121 18.07 16.85 -20.77
CA GLU A 121 16.65 16.64 -20.42
C GLU A 121 16.44 15.28 -19.71
N TYR A 122 17.05 14.20 -20.19
CA TYR A 122 17.02 12.91 -19.50
C TYR A 122 17.65 12.94 -18.11
N ARG A 123 18.71 13.74 -17.91
CA ARG A 123 19.35 13.87 -16.60
C ARG A 123 18.46 14.61 -15.61
N ALA A 124 17.82 15.69 -16.03
CA ALA A 124 16.85 16.41 -15.20
C ALA A 124 15.68 15.49 -14.79
N GLU A 125 15.17 14.70 -15.74
CA GLU A 125 14.11 13.72 -15.46
C GLU A 125 14.58 12.60 -14.52
N LEU A 126 15.81 12.12 -14.69
CA LEU A 126 16.42 11.12 -13.80
C LEU A 126 16.47 11.64 -12.35
N ASP A 127 16.94 12.87 -12.17
CA ASP A 127 17.07 13.49 -10.85
C ASP A 127 15.68 13.69 -10.21
N LEU A 128 14.68 14.14 -10.99
CA LEU A 128 13.28 14.23 -10.53
C LEU A 128 12.75 12.88 -10.06
N ARG A 129 12.91 11.81 -10.85
CA ARG A 129 12.41 10.48 -10.49
C ARG A 129 13.11 9.93 -9.27
N GLN A 130 14.40 10.20 -9.09
CA GLN A 130 15.13 9.84 -7.87
C GLN A 130 14.59 10.55 -6.63
N ALA A 131 14.30 11.86 -6.74
CA ALA A 131 13.68 12.61 -5.66
C ALA A 131 12.29 12.06 -5.30
N LYS A 132 11.46 11.71 -6.29
CA LYS A 132 10.16 11.05 -6.04
C LYS A 132 10.32 9.70 -5.34
N VAL A 133 11.31 8.89 -5.72
CA VAL A 133 11.60 7.62 -5.04
C VAL A 133 11.97 7.86 -3.57
N ALA A 134 12.86 8.81 -3.29
CA ALA A 134 13.26 9.15 -1.93
C ALA A 134 12.05 9.62 -1.09
N PHE A 135 11.21 10.48 -1.65
CA PHE A 135 9.97 10.90 -1.02
C PHE A 135 9.06 9.72 -0.67
N TYR A 136 8.80 8.80 -1.61
CA TYR A 136 7.90 7.66 -1.34
C TYR A 136 8.49 6.69 -0.33
N GLN A 137 9.81 6.52 -0.27
CA GLN A 137 10.48 5.73 0.76
C GLN A 137 10.26 6.35 2.14
N ALA A 138 10.59 7.64 2.29
CA ALA A 138 10.37 8.38 3.53
C ALA A 138 8.89 8.33 3.96
N CYS A 139 7.96 8.54 3.02
CA CYS A 139 6.53 8.48 3.30
C CYS A 139 6.09 7.09 3.83
N ILE A 140 6.62 5.99 3.29
CA ILE A 140 6.31 4.64 3.79
C ILE A 140 6.82 4.47 5.23
N GLU A 141 8.06 4.85 5.50
CA GLU A 141 8.66 4.73 6.84
C GLU A 141 7.87 5.53 7.88
N LYS A 142 7.46 6.75 7.53
CA LYS A 142 6.70 7.62 8.43
C LYS A 142 5.26 7.11 8.65
N LEU A 143 4.64 6.53 7.62
CA LEU A 143 3.36 5.81 7.78
C LEU A 143 3.50 4.53 8.63
N ASP A 144 4.67 3.88 8.64
CA ASP A 144 4.96 2.76 9.54
C ASP A 144 5.05 3.23 11.00
N MET A 145 5.76 4.33 11.27
CA MET A 145 5.84 4.93 12.61
C MET A 145 4.47 5.36 13.13
N LEU A 146 3.70 6.10 12.32
CA LEU A 146 2.36 6.55 12.68
C LEU A 146 1.41 5.39 12.99
N GLN A 147 1.53 4.28 12.26
CA GLN A 147 0.73 3.09 12.56
C GLN A 147 1.07 2.49 13.93
N GLN A 148 2.35 2.39 14.25
CA GLN A 148 2.80 1.85 15.54
C GLN A 148 2.32 2.72 16.70
N HIS A 149 2.42 4.05 16.54
CA HIS A 149 1.91 4.99 17.52
C HIS A 149 0.40 4.82 17.74
N LEU A 150 -0.39 4.83 16.67
CA LEU A 150 -1.84 4.70 16.74
C LEU A 150 -2.27 3.37 17.38
N GLU A 151 -1.60 2.25 17.05
CA GLU A 151 -1.85 0.94 17.67
C GLU A 151 -1.55 0.94 19.18
N LEU A 152 -0.47 1.61 19.60
CA LEU A 152 -0.08 1.73 21.00
C LEU A 152 -1.08 2.61 21.77
N THR A 153 -1.46 3.76 21.23
CA THR A 153 -2.40 4.70 21.84
C THR A 153 -3.80 4.11 21.96
N GLU A 154 -4.29 3.39 20.94
CA GLU A 154 -5.54 2.62 21.02
C GLU A 154 -5.49 1.56 22.13
N THR A 155 -4.36 0.84 22.25
CA THR A 155 -4.17 -0.16 23.31
C THR A 155 -4.18 0.48 24.69
N LEU A 156 -3.47 1.60 24.89
CA LEU A 156 -3.44 2.34 26.15
C LEU A 156 -4.84 2.83 26.53
N LEU A 157 -5.60 3.37 25.58
CA LEU A 157 -6.96 3.82 25.80
C LEU A 157 -7.86 2.67 26.25
N GLU A 158 -7.78 1.49 25.61
CA GLU A 158 -8.52 0.29 26.03
C GLU A 158 -8.17 -0.14 27.46
N LYS A 159 -6.87 -0.19 27.79
CA LYS A 159 -6.41 -0.61 29.13
C LYS A 159 -6.80 0.39 30.21
N LYS A 160 -6.64 1.69 29.98
CA LYS A 160 -7.04 2.75 30.92
C LYS A 160 -8.56 2.75 31.12
N ALA A 161 -9.35 2.64 30.06
CA ALA A 161 -10.81 2.55 30.16
C ALA A 161 -11.27 1.33 30.97
N ARG A 162 -10.60 0.18 30.79
CA ARG A 162 -10.89 -1.04 31.56
C ARG A 162 -10.48 -0.90 33.03
N LEU A 163 -9.34 -0.30 33.32
CA LEU A 163 -8.88 -0.03 34.68
C LEU A 163 -9.87 0.89 35.41
N LYS A 164 -10.31 1.96 34.73
CA LYS A 164 -11.33 2.88 35.24
C LYS A 164 -12.65 2.17 35.53
N ALA A 165 -13.09 1.24 34.68
CA ALA A 165 -14.31 0.47 34.96
C ALA A 165 -14.22 -0.43 36.21
N MET A 166 -13.00 -0.72 36.68
CA MET A 166 -12.73 -1.52 37.89
C MET A 166 -12.54 -0.67 39.15
N ARG A 167 -12.38 0.64 39.02
CA ARG A 167 -12.18 1.59 40.13
C ARG A 167 -13.34 2.58 40.19
N GLU A 168 -13.73 3.03 41.38
CA GLU A 168 -14.63 4.19 41.48
C GLU A 168 -13.85 5.42 40.97
N ALA A 169 -14.37 6.07 39.93
CA ALA A 169 -13.62 6.94 39.03
C ALA A 169 -13.01 8.19 39.70
N ASP A 170 -11.69 8.37 39.54
CA ASP A 170 -10.99 9.64 39.84
C ASP A 170 -11.01 10.60 38.64
N GLN A 171 -11.06 11.91 38.91
CA GLN A 171 -11.09 12.97 37.88
C GLN A 171 -9.81 13.01 37.02
N GLU A 172 -8.66 12.64 37.60
CA GLU A 172 -7.36 12.62 36.93
C GLU A 172 -7.32 11.56 35.81
N GLU A 173 -7.94 10.39 36.03
CA GLU A 173 -8.06 9.34 35.00
C GLU A 173 -8.99 9.75 33.84
N LEU A 174 -9.86 10.76 34.02
CA LEU A 174 -10.68 11.31 32.94
C LEU A 174 -9.83 12.17 31.99
N ALA A 175 -8.99 13.05 32.54
CA ALA A 175 -8.10 13.91 31.77
C ALA A 175 -7.12 13.07 30.92
N ASP A 176 -6.56 12.02 31.51
CA ASP A 176 -5.70 11.05 30.83
C ASP A 176 -6.37 10.36 29.62
N LEU A 177 -7.66 10.04 29.73
CA LEU A 177 -8.42 9.44 28.64
C LEU A 177 -8.78 10.44 27.54
N GLU A 178 -8.96 11.71 27.89
CA GLU A 178 -9.20 12.77 26.93
C GLU A 178 -7.93 13.12 26.16
N ALA A 179 -6.78 13.19 26.82
CA ALA A 179 -5.47 13.38 26.18
C ALA A 179 -5.21 12.29 25.13
N LEU A 180 -5.36 11.01 25.49
CA LEU A 180 -5.17 9.89 24.52
C LEU A 180 -6.14 9.95 23.32
N LYS A 181 -7.34 10.52 23.49
CA LYS A 181 -8.28 10.71 22.37
C LYS A 181 -7.85 11.87 21.48
N GLU A 182 -7.28 12.92 22.06
CA GLU A 182 -6.70 14.03 21.32
C GLU A 182 -5.51 13.58 20.48
N ASP A 183 -4.61 12.75 21.04
CA ASP A 183 -3.48 12.16 20.30
C ASP A 183 -3.96 11.38 19.07
N ILE A 184 -5.00 10.54 19.21
CA ILE A 184 -5.61 9.83 18.08
C ILE A 184 -6.23 10.79 17.05
N ALA A 185 -6.76 11.94 17.48
CA ALA A 185 -7.30 12.94 16.57
C ALA A 185 -6.18 13.65 15.79
N LEU A 186 -5.06 13.96 16.45
CA LEU A 186 -3.86 14.50 15.81
C LEU A 186 -3.28 13.52 14.79
N ASP A 187 -3.15 12.24 15.14
CA ASP A 187 -2.71 11.17 14.23
C ASP A 187 -3.57 11.09 12.96
N LYS A 188 -4.88 11.27 13.10
CA LYS A 188 -5.80 11.32 11.95
C LYS A 188 -5.61 12.58 11.12
N GLY A 189 -5.27 13.71 11.73
CA GLY A 189 -4.89 14.94 11.05
C GLY A 189 -3.64 14.72 10.18
N TRP A 190 -2.61 14.07 10.75
CA TRP A 190 -1.39 13.72 10.03
C TRP A 190 -1.65 12.89 8.77
N LEU A 191 -2.56 11.92 8.84
CA LEU A 191 -2.95 11.13 7.66
C LEU A 191 -3.49 11.97 6.49
N GLN A 192 -4.21 13.05 6.79
CA GLN A 192 -4.71 13.97 5.77
C GLN A 192 -3.57 14.77 5.14
N SER A 193 -2.62 15.22 5.94
CA SER A 193 -1.47 15.96 5.45
C SER A 193 -0.54 15.08 4.59
N PHE A 194 -0.28 13.83 4.99
CA PHE A 194 0.40 12.86 4.13
C PHE A 194 -0.33 12.66 2.81
N GLU A 195 -1.67 12.67 2.83
CA GLU A 195 -2.47 12.56 1.62
C GLU A 195 -2.27 13.73 0.67
N GLN A 196 -2.23 14.96 1.19
CA GLN A 196 -1.96 16.16 0.41
C GLN A 196 -0.54 16.16 -0.17
N LEU A 197 0.47 15.80 0.62
CA LEU A 197 1.88 15.75 0.17
C LEU A 197 2.07 14.72 -0.95
N THR A 198 1.49 13.53 -0.78
CA THR A 198 1.55 12.46 -1.80
C THR A 198 0.81 12.83 -3.09
N GLN A 199 -0.25 13.63 -3.03
CA GLN A 199 -0.90 14.17 -4.24
C GLN A 199 -0.02 15.23 -4.92
N ARG A 200 0.60 16.12 -4.15
CA ARG A 200 1.48 17.18 -4.68
C ARG A 200 2.73 16.61 -5.33
N ILE A 201 3.38 15.60 -4.74
CA ILE A 201 4.57 14.99 -5.36
C ILE A 201 4.23 14.26 -6.67
N GLU A 202 3.02 13.71 -6.79
CA GLU A 202 2.58 13.09 -8.03
C GLU A 202 2.49 14.12 -9.16
N GLN A 203 1.95 15.30 -8.84
CA GLN A 203 1.80 16.42 -9.75
C GLN A 203 3.07 17.25 -9.97
N SER A 204 4.15 16.99 -9.22
CA SER A 204 5.38 17.76 -9.36
C SER A 204 6.10 17.43 -10.68
N HIS A 205 6.58 18.48 -11.36
CA HIS A 205 7.26 18.36 -12.66
C HIS A 205 8.70 18.84 -12.61
N THR A 206 9.14 19.45 -11.51
CA THR A 206 10.50 19.92 -11.32
C THR A 206 11.15 19.26 -10.11
N LEU A 207 12.47 19.16 -10.16
CA LEU A 207 13.27 18.63 -9.03
C LEU A 207 13.09 19.49 -7.78
N ASP A 208 13.01 20.81 -7.94
CA ASP A 208 12.90 21.74 -6.82
C ASP A 208 11.55 21.60 -6.11
N ASP A 209 10.46 21.43 -6.86
CA ASP A 209 9.15 21.12 -6.28
C ASP A 209 9.17 19.77 -5.53
N ALA A 210 9.83 18.76 -6.09
CA ALA A 210 9.94 17.47 -5.43
C ALA A 210 10.72 17.56 -4.11
N ARG A 211 11.78 18.38 -4.07
CA ARG A 211 12.60 18.61 -2.87
C ARG A 211 11.88 19.45 -1.82
N SER A 212 11.14 20.48 -2.22
CA SER A 212 10.37 21.28 -1.26
C SER A 212 9.30 20.45 -0.57
N ILE A 213 8.58 19.61 -1.32
CA ILE A 213 7.58 18.68 -0.78
C ILE A 213 8.25 17.64 0.15
N GLN A 214 9.47 17.21 -0.16
CA GLN A 214 10.24 16.33 0.72
C GLN A 214 10.61 17.02 2.04
N LEU A 215 11.04 18.29 2.00
CA LEU A 215 11.33 19.05 3.22
C LEU A 215 10.09 19.24 4.08
N GLU A 216 8.92 19.50 3.48
CA GLU A 216 7.65 19.57 4.21
C GLU A 216 7.29 18.24 4.88
N LEU A 217 7.56 17.11 4.23
CA LEU A 217 7.38 15.78 4.83
C LEU A 217 8.31 15.60 6.04
N GLU A 218 9.56 16.03 5.93
CA GLU A 218 10.55 15.95 7.01
C GLU A 218 10.17 16.86 8.19
N GLU A 219 9.68 18.07 7.93
CA GLU A 219 9.24 19.03 8.95
C GLU A 219 8.03 18.51 9.72
N MET A 220 6.97 18.11 9.01
CA MET A 220 5.78 17.51 9.65
C MET A 220 6.12 16.29 10.51
N THR A 221 7.11 15.51 10.08
CA THR A 221 7.44 14.25 10.77
C THR A 221 8.40 14.43 11.92
N ARG A 222 9.04 15.59 12.04
CA ARG A 222 9.81 15.97 13.22
C ARG A 222 8.89 16.18 14.42
N GLU A 223 7.72 16.78 14.19
CA GLU A 223 6.68 16.95 15.21
C GLU A 223 6.13 15.60 15.71
N LEU A 224 6.12 14.57 14.86
CA LEU A 224 5.75 13.19 15.23
C LEU A 224 6.80 12.46 16.07
N GLU A 225 8.08 12.81 15.94
CA GLU A 225 9.19 12.21 16.71
C GLU A 225 9.41 12.87 18.08
N GLU A 226 8.84 14.07 18.28
CA GLU A 226 8.91 14.83 19.53
C GLU A 226 7.75 14.53 20.51
N LEU A 227 6.79 13.70 20.09
CA LEU A 227 5.68 13.16 20.91
C LEU A 227 6.11 11.86 21.62
#